data_AF-A0A7X7N3D9-F1
#
_entry.id   AF-A0A7X7N3D9-F1
#
_cell.length_a   1.000
_cell.length_b   1.000
_cell.length_c   1.000
_cell.angle_alpha   90.00
_cell.angle_beta   90.00
_cell.angle_gamma   90.00
#
_symmetry.space_group_name_H-M   'P 1'
#
loop_
_entity.id
_entity.type
_entity.pdbx_description
1 polymer ?
#
loop_
_entity_poly.entity_id
_entity_poly.type
_entity_poly.pdbx_seq_one_letter_code
_entity_poly.pdbx_strand_id
1 'polypeptide(L)'
;MNALIIEPEKTPHIADIKNDLKTLQAIIGGYIEIVYPFDDTVALVCHEEGKLIGLPLNRSLEDYDIIAGTFIIVGLNEDDFCSLTPEQTEKYRQKYETPEAFIRIGRSIISMPIIPAPDATSTDVDRAIRKPTDHER
;
A
#
# COMPACT_ATOMS: atom_id res chain seq x y z
N MET A 1 -0.32 -9.25 14.43
CA MET A 1 0.34 -9.95 13.31
C MET A 1 1.00 -8.91 12.45
N ASN A 2 2.19 -9.21 11.94
CA ASN A 2 2.90 -8.30 11.05
C ASN A 2 2.31 -8.41 9.64
N ALA A 3 1.78 -7.30 9.15
CA ALA A 3 1.27 -7.15 7.80
C ALA A 3 2.04 -6.05 7.07
N LEU A 4 2.15 -6.18 5.75
CA LEU A 4 2.65 -5.10 4.90
C LEU A 4 1.44 -4.28 4.44
N ILE A 5 1.44 -2.98 4.69
CA ILE A 5 0.40 -2.04 4.26
C ILE A 5 0.90 -1.29 3.03
N ILE A 6 0.07 -1.29 1.98
CA ILE A 6 0.35 -0.63 0.71
C ILE A 6 -0.78 0.37 0.44
N GLU A 7 -0.48 1.64 0.62
CA GLU A 7 -1.37 2.74 0.31
C GLU A 7 -1.11 3.27 -1.11
N PRO A 8 -2.11 3.86 -1.78
CA PRO A 8 -1.92 4.54 -3.06
C PRO A 8 -0.83 5.60 -2.96
N GLU A 9 0.01 5.69 -3.99
CA GLU A 9 1.07 6.70 -4.14
C GLU A 9 2.18 6.68 -3.07
N LYS A 10 2.17 5.74 -2.10
CA LYS A 10 3.18 5.65 -1.04
C LYS A 10 4.06 4.41 -1.15
N THR A 11 5.18 4.45 -0.42
CA THR A 11 6.04 3.29 -0.17
C THR A 11 5.37 2.36 0.86
N PRO A 12 5.48 1.03 0.70
CA PRO A 12 4.91 0.07 1.63
C PRO A 12 5.57 0.16 3.01
N HIS A 13 4.77 -0.06 4.07
CA HIS A 13 5.28 -0.08 5.45
C HIS A 13 4.72 -1.27 6.23
N ILE A 14 5.47 -1.72 7.24
CA ILE A 14 5.06 -2.83 8.10
C ILE A 14 4.28 -2.28 9.29
N ALA A 15 3.18 -2.94 9.65
CA ALA A 15 2.43 -2.65 10.86
C ALA A 15 2.09 -3.94 11.62
N ASP A 16 2.08 -3.86 12.95
CA ASP A 16 1.50 -4.91 13.79
C ASP A 16 0.00 -4.63 13.95
N ILE A 17 -0.82 -5.50 13.37
CA ILE A 17 -2.28 -5.36 13.32
C ILE A 17 -2.96 -6.52 14.03
N LYS A 18 -4.14 -6.29 14.61
CA LYS A 18 -4.94 -7.39 15.16
C LYS A 18 -5.50 -8.24 14.02
N ASN A 19 -5.47 -9.56 14.21
CA ASN A 19 -6.09 -10.50 13.28
C ASN A 19 -7.59 -10.63 13.57
N ASP A 20 -8.36 -9.62 13.18
CA ASP A 20 -9.81 -9.64 13.27
C ASP A 20 -10.44 -8.84 12.12
N LEU A 21 -11.61 -9.28 11.67
CA LEU A 21 -12.30 -8.69 10.51
C LEU A 21 -12.49 -7.17 10.66
N LYS A 22 -12.80 -6.68 11.86
CA LYS A 22 -13.06 -5.26 12.08
C LYS A 22 -11.80 -4.43 11.90
N THR A 23 -10.66 -4.92 12.38
CA THR A 23 -9.35 -4.28 12.16
C THR A 23 -9.00 -4.26 10.68
N LEU A 24 -9.20 -5.38 9.96
CA LEU A 24 -8.94 -5.45 8.52
C LEU A 24 -9.83 -4.46 7.74
N GLN A 25 -11.14 -4.46 7.99
CA GLN A 25 -12.08 -3.53 7.35
C GLN A 25 -11.74 -2.07 7.65
N ALA A 26 -11.26 -1.76 8.85
CA ALA A 26 -10.86 -0.40 9.21
C ALA A 26 -9.61 0.06 8.44
N ILE A 27 -8.64 -0.82 8.21
CA ILE A 27 -7.42 -0.51 7.44
C ILE A 27 -7.75 -0.34 5.96
N ILE A 28 -8.57 -1.25 5.41
CA ILE A 28 -8.93 -1.26 3.99
C ILE A 28 -9.95 -0.16 3.65
N GLY A 29 -10.77 0.24 4.62
CA GLY A 29 -11.77 1.30 4.47
C GLY A 29 -13.13 0.82 3.95
N GLY A 30 -13.50 -0.43 4.19
CA GLY A 30 -14.78 -0.99 3.74
C GLY A 30 -14.85 -2.51 3.83
N TYR A 31 -15.75 -3.12 3.05
CA TYR A 31 -15.78 -4.58 2.90
C TYR A 31 -14.51 -5.07 2.22
N ILE A 32 -14.02 -6.21 2.71
CA ILE A 32 -12.75 -6.78 2.26
C ILE A 32 -12.98 -7.93 1.29
N GLU A 33 -12.09 -8.04 0.32
CA GLU A 33 -11.92 -9.20 -0.54
C GLU A 33 -10.53 -9.78 -0.29
N ILE A 34 -10.43 -11.12 -0.33
CA ILE A 34 -9.18 -11.84 -0.17
C ILE A 34 -8.86 -12.51 -1.50
N VAL A 35 -7.67 -12.22 -2.04
CA VAL A 35 -7.18 -12.80 -3.28
C VAL A 35 -5.81 -13.43 -3.09
N TYR A 36 -5.51 -14.44 -3.92
CA TYR A 36 -4.28 -15.24 -3.84
C TYR A 36 -3.52 -15.19 -5.17
N PRO A 37 -2.96 -14.02 -5.54
CA PRO A 37 -2.33 -13.84 -6.85
C PRO A 37 -0.88 -14.35 -6.90
N PHE A 38 -0.39 -15.01 -5.85
CA PHE A 38 1.00 -15.46 -5.75
C PHE A 38 1.09 -16.94 -5.37
N ASP A 39 2.20 -17.58 -5.73
CA ASP A 39 2.49 -18.97 -5.34
C ASP A 39 2.94 -19.13 -3.88
N ASP A 40 3.32 -18.03 -3.21
CA ASP A 40 3.71 -18.03 -1.81
C ASP A 40 2.50 -18.23 -0.89
N THR A 41 2.74 -18.71 0.34
CA THR A 41 1.73 -18.81 1.41
C THR A 41 1.39 -17.45 2.01
N VAL A 42 0.86 -16.54 1.20
CA VAL A 42 0.38 -15.22 1.59
C VAL A 42 -0.98 -14.93 0.98
N ALA A 43 -1.72 -14.01 1.59
CA ALA A 43 -2.95 -13.46 1.03
C ALA A 43 -2.80 -11.95 0.80
N LEU A 44 -3.48 -11.47 -0.24
CA LEU A 44 -3.71 -10.05 -0.46
C LEU A 44 -5.14 -9.73 -0.04
N VAL A 45 -5.28 -8.78 0.88
CA VAL A 45 -6.58 -8.31 1.35
C VAL A 45 -6.78 -6.89 0.84
N CYS A 46 -7.84 -6.65 0.07
CA CYS A 46 -8.14 -5.36 -0.54
C CYS A 46 -9.63 -5.00 -0.41
N HIS A 47 -9.99 -3.81 -0.90
CA HIS A 47 -11.37 -3.34 -0.86
C HIS A 47 -12.21 -4.04 -1.93
N GLU A 48 -13.29 -4.72 -1.53
CA GLU A 48 -14.16 -5.51 -2.42
C GLU A 48 -14.77 -4.65 -3.55
N GLU A 49 -15.32 -3.49 -3.21
CA GLU A 49 -15.94 -2.59 -4.20
C GLU A 49 -15.03 -1.42 -4.64
N GLY A 50 -13.71 -1.49 -4.38
CA GLY A 50 -12.84 -0.32 -4.44
C GLY A 50 -12.86 0.40 -5.79
N LYS A 51 -12.89 -0.38 -6.89
CA LYS A 51 -13.01 0.16 -8.25
C LYS A 51 -14.40 0.73 -8.56
N LEU A 52 -15.45 0.09 -8.04
CA LEU A 52 -16.84 0.50 -8.26
C LEU A 52 -17.14 1.83 -7.60
N ILE A 53 -16.59 2.07 -6.41
CA ILE A 53 -16.77 3.33 -5.66
C ILE A 53 -15.74 4.41 -6.03
N GLY A 54 -14.81 4.10 -6.94
CA GLY A 54 -13.82 5.06 -7.44
C GLY A 54 -12.67 5.37 -6.49
N LEU A 55 -12.23 4.40 -5.68
CA LEU A 55 -10.98 4.55 -4.92
C LEU A 55 -9.78 4.74 -5.85
N PRO A 56 -8.72 5.44 -5.40
CA PRO A 56 -7.50 5.60 -6.18
C PRO A 56 -6.89 4.25 -6.57
N LEU A 57 -6.45 4.10 -7.81
CA LEU A 57 -5.69 2.93 -8.25
C LEU A 57 -4.32 2.92 -7.56
N ASN A 58 -3.84 1.74 -7.16
CA ASN A 58 -2.70 1.61 -6.24
C ASN A 58 -1.51 0.85 -6.85
N ARG A 59 -1.68 -0.44 -7.14
CA ARG A 59 -0.65 -1.30 -7.75
C ARG A 59 -1.27 -2.25 -8.75
N SER A 60 -0.50 -2.56 -9.79
CA SER A 60 -0.84 -3.62 -10.73
C SER A 60 -0.60 -4.99 -10.11
N LEU A 61 -1.48 -5.93 -10.41
CA LEU A 61 -1.28 -7.36 -10.28
C LEU A 61 -0.87 -7.89 -11.65
N GLU A 62 0.30 -7.45 -12.10
CA GLU A 62 0.90 -7.84 -13.38
C GLU A 62 -0.05 -7.57 -14.55
N ASP A 63 -0.41 -8.58 -15.35
CA ASP A 63 -1.33 -8.47 -16.48
C ASP A 63 -2.79 -8.83 -16.13
N TYR A 64 -3.05 -9.22 -14.88
CA TYR A 64 -4.35 -9.69 -14.43
C TYR A 64 -5.30 -8.55 -14.05
N ASP A 65 -4.87 -7.65 -13.16
CA ASP A 65 -5.76 -6.63 -12.59
C ASP A 65 -5.01 -5.43 -11.99
N ILE A 66 -5.76 -4.40 -11.57
CA ILE A 66 -5.26 -3.23 -10.84
C ILE A 66 -6.05 -3.09 -9.54
N ILE A 67 -5.35 -3.01 -8.42
CA ILE A 67 -5.98 -2.84 -7.10
C ILE A 67 -6.37 -1.37 -6.91
N ALA A 68 -7.56 -1.13 -6.37
CA ALA A 68 -8.03 0.20 -5.99
C ALA A 68 -8.12 0.32 -4.46
N GLY A 69 -7.60 1.43 -3.92
CA GLY A 69 -7.52 1.69 -2.49
C GLY A 69 -6.31 1.05 -1.80
N THR A 70 -6.28 1.19 -0.47
CA THR A 70 -5.28 0.53 0.38
C THR A 70 -5.49 -0.98 0.34
N PHE A 71 -4.40 -1.73 0.25
CA PHE A 71 -4.41 -3.18 0.43
C PHE A 71 -3.29 -3.60 1.38
N ILE A 72 -3.41 -4.82 1.90
CA ILE A 72 -2.39 -5.41 2.75
C ILE A 72 -1.96 -6.78 2.25
N ILE A 73 -0.71 -7.14 2.54
CA ILE A 73 -0.20 -8.50 2.38
C ILE A 73 -0.04 -9.11 3.77
N VAL A 74 -0.58 -10.31 3.96
CA VAL A 74 -0.54 -11.08 5.22
C VAL A 74 -0.05 -12.50 4.97
N GLY A 75 0.60 -13.11 5.95
CA GLY A 75 0.99 -14.51 5.87
C GLY A 75 -0.23 -15.42 6.03
N LEU A 76 -0.11 -16.65 5.53
CA LEU A 76 -1.12 -17.70 5.73
C LEU A 76 -0.54 -18.86 6.54
N ASN A 77 -1.32 -19.37 7.48
CA ASN A 77 -1.13 -20.70 8.05
C ASN A 77 -2.27 -21.63 7.59
N GLU A 78 -2.44 -22.79 8.21
CA GLU A 78 -3.41 -23.80 7.77
C GLU A 78 -4.87 -23.28 7.80
N ASP A 79 -5.21 -22.41 8.75
CA ASP A 79 -6.61 -22.04 9.04
C ASP A 79 -6.88 -20.52 9.10
N ASP A 80 -5.85 -19.67 9.12
CA ASP A 80 -5.99 -18.24 9.41
C ASP A 80 -4.83 -17.39 8.86
N PHE A 81 -4.97 -16.07 8.95
CA PHE A 81 -3.89 -15.13 8.72
C PHE A 81 -2.82 -15.21 9.82
N CYS A 82 -1.58 -15.02 9.42
CA CYS A 82 -0.44 -14.98 10.32
C CYS A 82 0.51 -13.85 9.94
N SER A 83 1.52 -13.63 10.79
CA SER A 83 2.58 -12.66 10.48
C SER A 83 3.37 -13.10 9.26
N LEU A 84 3.72 -12.15 8.40
CA LEU A 84 4.71 -12.40 7.34
C LEU A 84 6.04 -12.86 7.94
N THR A 85 6.69 -13.83 7.29
CA THR A 85 8.08 -14.15 7.60
C THR A 85 8.99 -13.00 7.19
N PRO A 86 10.23 -12.90 7.73
CA PRO A 86 11.18 -11.87 7.30
C PRO A 86 11.46 -11.91 5.79
N GLU A 87 11.51 -13.11 5.21
CA GLU A 87 11.74 -13.33 3.78
C GLU A 87 10.56 -12.85 2.93
N GLN A 88 9.33 -13.20 3.32
CA GLN A 88 8.12 -12.71 2.66
C GLN A 88 8.03 -11.18 2.76
N THR A 89 8.31 -10.64 3.95
CA THR A 89 8.28 -9.20 4.20
C THR A 89 9.20 -8.45 3.24
N GLU A 90 10.45 -8.88 3.13
CA GLU A 90 11.43 -8.24 2.25
C GLU A 90 11.05 -8.39 0.78
N LYS A 91 10.62 -9.58 0.35
CA LYS A 91 10.16 -9.85 -1.02
C LYS A 91 9.03 -8.90 -1.44
N TYR A 92 7.98 -8.80 -0.64
CA TYR A 92 6.81 -7.99 -0.98
C TYR A 92 7.05 -6.49 -0.80
N ARG A 93 7.90 -6.10 0.15
CA ARG A 93 8.37 -4.72 0.26
C ARG A 93 9.07 -4.29 -1.03
N GLN A 94 10.05 -5.07 -1.50
CA GLN A 94 10.74 -4.78 -2.76
C GLN A 94 9.79 -4.79 -3.96
N LYS A 95 8.86 -5.77 -4.04
CA LYS A 95 7.87 -5.85 -5.13
C LYS A 95 7.02 -4.59 -5.22
N TYR A 96 6.64 -3.99 -4.10
CA TYR A 96 5.73 -2.84 -4.05
C TYR A 96 6.39 -1.52 -3.68
N GLU A 97 7.73 -1.48 -3.60
CA GLU A 97 8.50 -0.32 -3.14
C GLU A 97 8.14 0.97 -3.88
N THR A 98 8.01 0.87 -5.21
CA THR A 98 7.73 2.01 -6.09
C THR A 98 6.23 2.12 -6.39
N PRO A 99 5.60 3.29 -6.14
CA PRO A 99 4.22 3.54 -6.53
C PRO A 99 3.98 3.66 -8.02
N GLU A 100 2.73 3.42 -8.42
CA GLU A 100 2.30 3.41 -9.81
C GLU A 100 1.18 4.43 -10.02
N ALA A 101 1.24 5.17 -11.13
CA ALA A 101 0.12 5.92 -11.67
C ALA A 101 -0.46 5.19 -12.88
N PHE A 102 -1.77 5.27 -13.04
CA PHE A 102 -2.51 4.57 -14.09
C PHE A 102 -3.20 5.57 -15.01
N ILE A 103 -2.86 5.51 -16.30
CA ILE A 103 -3.41 6.41 -17.32
C ILE A 103 -4.22 5.61 -18.32
N ARG A 104 -5.48 5.99 -18.54
CA ARG A 104 -6.33 5.42 -19.58
C ARG A 104 -6.10 6.11 -20.90
N ILE A 105 -5.60 5.37 -21.89
CA ILE A 105 -5.43 5.82 -23.27
C ILE A 105 -6.35 4.98 -24.16
N GLY A 106 -7.49 5.56 -24.53
CA GLY A 106 -8.54 4.86 -25.27
C GLY A 106 -9.07 3.65 -24.49
N ARG A 107 -8.80 2.44 -25.01
CA ARG A 107 -9.20 1.17 -24.38
C ARG A 107 -8.11 0.54 -23.50
N SER A 108 -6.90 1.08 -23.52
CA SER A 108 -5.76 0.56 -22.76
C SER A 108 -5.56 1.36 -21.47
N ILE A 109 -5.05 0.70 -20.45
CA ILE A 109 -4.55 1.33 -19.22
C ILE A 109 -3.05 1.07 -19.17
N ILE A 110 -2.27 2.13 -18.93
CA ILE A 110 -0.81 2.06 -18.78
C ILE A 110 -0.47 2.36 -17.33
N SER A 111 0.35 1.52 -16.70
CA SER A 111 0.97 1.78 -15.40
C SER A 111 2.35 2.42 -15.60
N MET A 112 2.66 3.45 -14.80
CA MET A 112 3.98 4.07 -14.79
C MET A 112 4.46 4.25 -13.35
N PRO A 113 5.74 3.95 -13.05
CA PRO A 113 6.30 4.23 -11.75
C PRO A 113 6.30 5.75 -11.47
N ILE A 114 5.99 6.13 -10.24
CA ILE A 114 5.98 7.52 -9.78
C ILE A 114 6.83 7.70 -8.53
N ILE A 115 7.21 8.95 -8.27
CA ILE A 115 7.88 9.33 -7.02
C ILE A 115 6.85 9.17 -5.88
N PRO A 116 7.18 8.48 -4.78
CA PRO A 116 6.29 8.36 -3.64
C PRO A 116 5.87 9.72 -3.10
N ALA A 117 4.61 9.83 -2.70
CA ALA A 117 4.14 10.96 -1.93
C ALA A 117 4.95 11.04 -0.62
N PRO A 118 5.38 12.24 -0.19
CA PRO A 118 6.08 12.38 1.07
C PRO A 118 5.19 11.91 2.21
N ASP A 119 5.76 11.17 3.15
CA ASP A 119 5.06 10.84 4.38
C ASP A 119 4.65 12.15 5.05
N ALA A 120 3.39 12.24 5.51
CA ALA A 120 2.83 13.42 6.18
C ALA A 120 3.61 13.81 7.46
N THR A 121 4.65 13.07 7.84
CA THR A 121 5.58 13.33 8.94
C THR A 121 6.91 13.98 8.52
N SER A 122 7.07 14.41 7.25
CA SER A 122 8.37 14.86 6.72
C SER A 122 8.42 16.31 6.18
N THR A 123 7.53 17.21 6.62
CA THR A 123 7.56 18.63 6.21
C THR A 123 7.79 19.67 7.31
N ASP A 124 8.00 19.28 8.57
CA ASP A 124 8.19 20.26 9.67
C ASP A 124 9.63 20.35 10.23
N VAL A 125 10.55 19.46 9.86
CA VAL A 125 11.93 19.51 10.42
C VAL A 125 12.85 20.46 9.63
N ASP A 126 12.65 20.62 8.31
CA ASP A 126 13.52 21.47 7.48
C ASP A 126 13.16 22.96 7.49
N ARG A 127 11.94 23.34 7.92
CA ARG A 127 11.53 24.75 7.98
C ARG A 127 12.10 25.48 9.22
N ALA A 128 12.63 24.76 10.20
CA ALA A 128 13.18 25.34 11.43
C ALA A 128 14.67 25.74 11.35
N ILE A 129 15.40 25.38 10.29
CA ILE A 129 16.87 25.60 10.20
C ILE A 129 17.25 26.84 9.37
N ARG A 130 16.32 27.49 8.66
CA ARG A 130 16.59 28.78 8.00
C ARG A 130 15.86 29.92 8.71
N LYS A 131 16.42 30.39 9.83
CA LYS A 131 16.18 31.80 10.22
C LYS A 131 16.98 32.67 9.24
N PRO A 132 16.36 33.60 8.50
CA PRO A 132 17.08 34.70 7.90
C PRO A 132 17.37 35.69 9.02
N THR A 133 18.63 35.78 9.45
CA THR A 133 19.11 37.00 10.11
C THR A 133 19.65 37.90 9.01
N ASP A 134 18.75 38.71 8.47
CA ASP A 134 19.13 39.88 7.68
C ASP A 134 19.37 41.07 8.62
N HIS A 135 20.24 41.95 8.17
CA HIS A 135 20.83 43.10 8.85
C HIS A 135 19.86 44.08 9.53
N GLU A 136 20.27 44.66 10.67
CA GLU A 136 20.25 46.13 10.91
C GLU A 136 20.88 46.49 12.28
N ARG A 137 22.15 46.95 12.26
CA ARG A 137 22.65 48.23 12.79
C ARG A 137 24.18 48.28 12.78
#